data_AF-A0A3D1IQ16-F1
#
_entry.id   AF-A0A3D1IQ16-F1
#
_cell.length_a   1.000
_cell.length_b   1.000
_cell.length_c   1.000
_cell.angle_alpha   90.00
_cell.angle_beta   90.00
_cell.angle_gamma   90.00
#
_symmetry.space_group_name_H-M   'P 1'
#
loop_
_entity.id
_entity.type
_entity.pdbx_description
1 polymer ?
#
loop_
_entity_poly.entity_id
_entity_poly.type
_entity_poly.pdbx_seq_one_letter_code
_entity_poly.pdbx_strand_id
1 'polypeptide(L)'
;MPHRLTMSESVFPPTGEAAAGAHVSSLDQYRELYDRSINDPEGFWTEHAQRLHWFEPWHTLREWDYHKAEIGWVLGGKLNA
;
A
#
# COMPACT_ATOMS: atom_id res chain seq x y z
N MET A 1 25.15 -41.17 8.36
CA MET A 1 24.89 -39.90 9.08
C MET A 1 24.01 -39.03 8.19
N PRO A 2 22.73 -38.77 8.50
CA PRO A 2 21.91 -37.91 7.67
C PRO A 2 22.29 -36.44 7.95
N HIS A 3 22.66 -35.71 6.90
CA HIS A 3 22.92 -34.27 6.96
C HIS A 3 21.58 -33.54 7.00
N ARG A 4 21.31 -32.80 8.09
CA ARG A 4 20.14 -31.92 8.22
C ARG A 4 20.45 -30.62 7.49
N LEU A 5 19.72 -30.31 6.42
CA LEU A 5 19.75 -29.01 5.76
C LEU A 5 19.21 -27.97 6.74
N THR A 6 20.07 -27.12 7.30
CA THR A 6 19.67 -25.90 7.99
C THR A 6 19.34 -24.86 6.92
N MET A 7 18.06 -24.48 6.78
CA MET A 7 17.71 -23.27 6.02
C MET A 7 18.37 -22.07 6.71
N SER A 8 19.40 -21.50 6.10
CA SER A 8 20.01 -20.25 6.56
C SER A 8 19.11 -19.09 6.17
N GLU A 9 18.53 -18.41 7.17
CA GLU A 9 17.73 -17.19 7.03
C GLU A 9 18.62 -16.02 6.60
N SER A 10 18.93 -15.95 5.31
CA SER A 10 19.84 -14.94 4.75
C SER A 10 19.02 -13.78 4.22
N VAL A 11 19.27 -12.57 4.75
CA VAL A 11 18.63 -11.33 4.27
C VAL A 11 19.56 -10.66 3.26
N PHE A 12 19.02 -10.30 2.09
CA PHE A 12 19.76 -9.65 1.01
C PHE A 12 19.20 -8.24 0.79
N PRO A 13 19.90 -7.17 1.20
CA PRO A 13 19.44 -5.81 0.95
C PRO A 13 19.57 -5.46 -0.54
N PRO A 14 18.74 -4.52 -1.05
CA PRO A 14 18.95 -3.97 -2.38
C PRO A 14 20.32 -3.29 -2.47
N THR A 15 20.90 -3.26 -3.67
CA THR A 15 22.11 -2.47 -3.90
C THR A 15 21.82 -0.99 -3.69
N GLY A 16 22.84 -0.20 -3.36
CA GLY A 16 22.69 1.25 -3.21
C GLY A 16 22.13 1.93 -4.47
N GLU A 17 22.52 1.44 -5.65
CA GLU A 17 22.00 1.90 -6.93
C GLU A 17 20.50 1.61 -7.09
N ALA A 18 20.07 0.39 -6.75
CA ALA A 18 18.66 0.03 -6.80
C ALA A 18 17.81 0.83 -5.81
N ALA A 19 18.34 1.12 -4.62
CA ALA A 19 17.65 1.91 -3.60
C ALA A 19 17.53 3.39 -3.97
N ALA A 20 18.54 3.97 -4.62
CA ALA A 20 18.59 5.41 -4.91
C ALA A 20 17.48 5.92 -5.83
N GLY A 21 17.01 5.09 -6.77
CA GLY A 21 15.93 5.45 -7.71
C GLY A 21 14.54 4.95 -7.30
N ALA A 22 14.40 4.27 -6.17
CA ALA A 22 13.14 3.65 -5.76
C ALA A 22 12.16 4.68 -5.17
N HIS A 23 10.87 4.49 -5.43
CA HIS A 23 9.81 5.30 -4.78
C HIS A 23 9.78 5.12 -3.25
N VAL A 24 10.29 3.99 -2.77
CA VAL A 24 10.53 3.69 -1.36
C VAL A 24 11.95 3.12 -1.26
N SER A 25 12.87 3.88 -0.69
CA SER A 25 14.31 3.61 -0.75
C SER A 25 14.87 2.88 0.48
N SER A 26 14.05 2.69 1.51
CA SER A 26 14.44 1.97 2.73
C SER A 26 13.29 1.20 3.36
N LEU A 27 13.65 0.20 4.16
CA LEU A 27 12.67 -0.56 4.95
C LEU A 27 11.95 0.32 5.98
N ASP A 28 12.63 1.33 6.53
CA ASP A 28 12.03 2.23 7.50
C ASP A 28 11.03 3.18 6.85
N GLN A 29 11.32 3.68 5.63
CA GLN A 29 10.36 4.46 4.85
C GLN A 29 9.13 3.62 4.48
N TYR A 30 9.33 2.35 4.12
CA TYR A 30 8.23 1.42 3.90
C TYR A 30 7.36 1.26 5.15
N ARG A 31 7.98 1.05 6.32
CA ARG A 31 7.26 0.89 7.60
C ARG A 31 6.46 2.12 7.94
N GLU A 32 7.01 3.32 7.78
CA GLU A 32 6.30 4.57 8.01
C GLU A 32 5.06 4.70 7.12
N LEU A 33 5.20 4.46 5.82
CA LEU A 33 4.07 4.52 4.87
C LEU A 33 3.03 3.44 5.18
N TYR A 34 3.48 2.23 5.50
CA TYR A 34 2.61 1.12 5.87
C TYR A 34 1.83 1.44 7.15
N ASP A 35 2.51 1.87 8.21
CA ASP A 35 1.90 2.22 9.47
C ASP A 35 0.88 3.35 9.29
N ARG A 36 1.16 4.34 8.44
CA ARG A 36 0.19 5.37 8.08
C ARG A 36 -1.01 4.79 7.31
N SER A 37 -0.79 3.89 6.34
CA SER A 37 -1.87 3.28 5.56
C SER A 37 -2.87 2.47 6.41
N ILE A 38 -2.43 1.98 7.57
CA ILE A 38 -3.24 1.21 8.52
C ILE A 38 -3.84 2.10 9.62
N ASN A 39 -3.07 3.03 10.17
CA ASN A 39 -3.48 3.85 11.32
C ASN A 39 -4.22 5.14 10.92
N ASP A 40 -3.93 5.72 9.76
CA ASP A 40 -4.67 6.83 9.13
C ASP A 40 -5.08 6.45 7.69
N PRO A 41 -5.95 5.45 7.54
CA PRO A 41 -6.30 4.93 6.23
C PRO A 41 -7.10 5.95 5.39
N GLU A 42 -7.96 6.78 6.01
CA GLU A 42 -8.71 7.80 5.28
C GLU A 42 -7.79 8.87 4.69
N GLY A 43 -6.87 9.42 5.48
CA GLY A 43 -5.91 10.42 5.01
C GLY A 43 -4.98 9.84 3.95
N PHE A 44 -4.37 8.69 4.26
CA PHE A 44 -3.43 8.03 3.34
C PHE A 44 -4.09 7.72 2.00
N TRP A 45 -5.20 6.98 1.99
CA TRP A 45 -5.81 6.57 0.73
C TRP A 45 -6.50 7.71 -0.01
N THR A 46 -6.94 8.78 0.67
CA THR A 46 -7.42 10.01 0.00
C THR A 46 -6.31 10.65 -0.83
N GLU A 47 -5.12 10.84 -0.26
CA GLU A 47 -3.98 11.41 -0.99
C GLU A 47 -3.61 10.56 -2.21
N HIS A 48 -3.65 9.23 -2.07
CA HIS A 48 -3.39 8.33 -3.18
C HIS A 48 -4.48 8.35 -4.25
N ALA A 49 -5.76 8.43 -3.88
CA ALA A 49 -6.87 8.53 -4.82
C ALA A 49 -6.87 9.85 -5.62
N GLN A 50 -6.38 10.95 -5.02
CA GLN A 50 -6.24 12.25 -5.67
C GLN A 50 -5.22 12.26 -6.82
N ARG A 51 -4.38 11.22 -6.95
CA ARG A 51 -3.40 11.10 -8.05
C ARG A 51 -4.06 10.80 -9.40
N LEU A 52 -5.31 10.37 -9.42
CA LEU A 52 -6.07 10.08 -10.64
C LEU A 52 -6.82 11.33 -11.12
N HIS A 53 -7.16 11.36 -12.41
CA HIS A 53 -8.02 12.40 -12.95
C HIS A 53 -9.49 12.03 -12.75
N TRP A 54 -10.21 12.88 -12.02
CA TRP A 54 -11.63 12.71 -11.71
C TRP A 54 -12.46 13.76 -12.44
N PHE A 55 -13.50 13.31 -13.14
CA PHE A 55 -14.53 14.20 -13.67
C PHE A 55 -15.45 14.70 -12.57
N GLU A 56 -15.77 13.81 -11.63
CA GLU A 56 -16.50 14.13 -10.40
C GLU A 56 -15.74 13.50 -9.22
N PRO A 57 -15.39 14.28 -8.19
CA PRO A 57 -14.74 13.73 -7.00
C PRO A 57 -15.72 12.84 -6.21
N TRP A 58 -15.17 11.85 -5.51
CA TRP A 58 -15.95 11.01 -4.61
C TRP A 58 -16.44 11.81 -3.40
N HIS A 59 -17.54 11.35 -2.80
CA HIS A 59 -18.02 11.88 -1.52
C HIS A 59 -17.63 10.98 -0.35
N THR A 60 -17.44 9.67 -0.61
CA THR A 60 -17.00 8.70 0.40
C THR A 60 -15.81 7.91 -0.12
N LEU A 61 -14.70 7.91 0.60
CA LEU A 61 -13.50 7.19 0.16
C LEU A 61 -13.69 5.67 0.24
N ARG A 62 -14.35 5.17 1.29
CA ARG A 62 -14.59 3.74 1.46
C ARG A 62 -15.70 3.47 2.46
N GLU A 63 -16.41 2.38 2.25
CA GLU A 63 -17.39 1.80 3.17
C GLU A 63 -17.27 0.29 3.10
N TRP A 64 -17.47 -0.42 4.21
CA TRP A 64 -17.39 -1.87 4.22
C TRP A 64 -18.30 -2.52 5.27
N ASP A 65 -18.83 -3.68 4.92
CA ASP A 65 -19.49 -4.65 5.79
C ASP A 65 -19.01 -6.06 5.41
N TYR A 66 -18.09 -6.60 6.21
CA TYR A 66 -17.51 -7.93 5.96
C TYR A 66 -18.49 -9.08 6.18
N HIS A 67 -19.58 -8.88 6.93
CA HIS A 67 -20.59 -9.91 7.13
C HIS A 67 -21.50 -10.04 5.90
N LYS A 68 -21.70 -8.95 5.16
CA LYS A 68 -22.45 -8.92 3.91
C LYS A 68 -21.59 -9.06 2.66
N ALA A 69 -20.27 -9.05 2.82
CA ALA A 69 -19.31 -8.96 1.71
C ALA A 69 -19.55 -7.71 0.84
N GLU A 70 -19.93 -6.60 1.46
CA GLU A 70 -20.08 -5.30 0.80
C GLU A 70 -18.80 -4.50 1.03
N ILE A 71 -18.07 -4.18 -0.05
CA ILE A 71 -16.85 -3.38 0.01
C ILE A 71 -16.92 -2.34 -1.10
N GLY A 72 -16.96 -1.06 -0.70
CA GLY A 72 -16.96 0.09 -1.59
C GLY A 72 -15.70 0.93 -1.42
N TRP A 73 -15.16 1.41 -2.52
CA TRP A 73 -14.08 2.38 -2.56
C TRP A 73 -14.44 3.51 -3.54
N VAL A 74 -13.99 4.73 -3.24
CA VAL A 74 -14.14 5.97 -4.02
C VAL A 74 -15.58 6.18 -4.52
N LEU A 75 -16.55 6.04 -3.61
CA LEU A 75 -17.98 6.09 -3.90
C LEU A 75 -18.43 7.47 -4.33
N GLY A 76 -19.19 7.50 -5.43
CA GLY A 76 -19.64 8.72 -6.10
C GLY A 76 -18.60 9.33 -7.04
N GLY A 77 -17.35 8.84 -7.02
CA GLY A 77 -16.31 9.30 -7.93
C GLY A 77 -16.57 8.84 -9.37
N LYS A 78 -16.30 9.71 -10.35
CA LYS A 78 -16.37 9.37 -11.77
C LYS A 78 -15.05 9.67 -12.46
N LEU A 79 -14.51 8.66 -13.13
CA LEU A 79 -13.29 8.74 -13.93
C LEU A 79 -13.43 7.90 -15.21
N ASN A 80 -12.41 7.94 -16.06
CA ASN A 80 -12.26 7.06 -17.20
C ASN A 80 -10.83 6.50 -17.24
N ALA A 81 -10.70 5.24 -17.69
CA ALA A 81 -9.45 4.47 -17.68
C ALA A 81 -8.83 4.39 -19.08
#